data_AF-A4GUG7-F1
#
_entry.id   AF-A4GUG7-F1
#
_cell.length_a   1.000
_cell.length_b   1.000
_cell.length_c   1.000
_cell.angle_alpha   90.00
_cell.angle_beta   90.00
_cell.angle_gamma   90.00
#
_symmetry.space_group_name_H-M   'P 1'
#
loop_
_entity.id
_entity.type
_entity.pdbx_description
1 polymer ?
#
loop_
_entity_poly.entity_id
_entity_poly.type
_entity_poly.pdbx_seq_one_letter_code
_entity_poly.pdbx_strand_id
1 'polypeptide(L)'
;NHCKWSDVLKDLELIKTSEDIDVSLYTANTYEDIECQEPVMRCFFLEMKVILHECDIKKCSRKHDVRNIWKNGNARFATYQLNSTTAKKCKECEEYEEKNFTEFIQSFVKVIQRECKKYAN
;
A
#
# COMPACT_ATOMS: atom_id res chain seq x y z
N ASN A 1 -9.59 -12.49 -16.57
CA ASN A 1 -9.19 -11.27 -15.85
C ASN A 1 -8.50 -11.62 -14.54
N HIS A 2 -7.16 -11.64 -14.52
CA HIS A 2 -6.37 -11.74 -13.29
C HIS A 2 -6.02 -10.34 -12.81
N CYS A 3 -6.37 -9.99 -11.57
CA CYS A 3 -5.93 -8.73 -10.99
C CYS A 3 -4.40 -8.70 -10.89
N LYS A 4 -3.78 -7.64 -11.44
CA LYS A 4 -2.32 -7.44 -11.39
C LYS A 4 -1.74 -7.29 -9.98
N TRP A 5 -2.59 -6.97 -9.00
CA TRP A 5 -2.24 -6.81 -7.59
C TRP A 5 -2.60 -8.01 -6.72
N SER A 6 -2.95 -9.15 -7.31
CA SER A 6 -3.38 -10.35 -6.58
C SER A 6 -2.34 -10.86 -5.56
N ASP A 7 -1.06 -10.89 -5.93
CA ASP A 7 0.01 -11.30 -5.01
C ASP A 7 0.12 -10.34 -3.81
N VAL A 8 0.06 -9.03 -4.07
CA VAL A 8 0.06 -8.00 -3.03
C VAL A 8 -1.14 -8.15 -2.10
N LEU A 9 -2.34 -8.35 -2.65
CA LEU A 9 -3.56 -8.52 -1.87
C LEU A 9 -3.49 -9.76 -0.96
N LYS A 10 -2.97 -10.87 -1.49
CA LYS A 10 -2.80 -12.11 -0.73
C LYS A 10 -1.89 -11.89 0.48
N ASP A 11 -0.74 -11.23 0.28
CA ASP A 11 0.20 -10.99 1.36
C ASP A 11 -0.33 -9.97 2.38
N LEU A 12 -1.07 -8.94 1.93
CA LEU A 12 -1.75 -8.00 2.84
C LEU A 12 -2.74 -8.71 3.77
N GLU A 13 -3.52 -9.65 3.24
CA GLU A 13 -4.47 -10.45 4.02
C GLU A 13 -3.78 -11.37 5.04
N LEU A 14 -2.55 -11.83 4.75
CA LEU A 14 -1.75 -12.65 5.67
C LEU A 14 -1.20 -11.85 6.84
N ILE A 15 -0.84 -10.58 6.63
CA ILE A 15 -0.22 -9.76 7.67
C ILE A 15 -1.21 -8.95 8.51
N LYS A 16 -2.49 -8.86 8.11
CA LYS A 16 -3.50 -8.00 8.76
C LYS A 16 -3.72 -8.25 10.26
N THR A 17 -3.34 -9.42 10.77
CA THR A 17 -3.48 -9.80 12.18
C THR A 17 -2.13 -9.86 12.90
N SER A 18 -1.09 -9.22 12.36
CA SER A 18 0.23 -9.17 13.00
C SER A 18 0.18 -8.24 14.21
N GLU A 19 0.46 -8.78 15.40
CA GLU A 19 0.48 -8.04 16.66
C GLU A 19 1.89 -7.53 17.03
N ASP A 20 2.92 -8.04 16.34
CA ASP A 20 4.33 -7.74 16.54
C ASP A 20 4.83 -6.54 15.70
N ILE A 21 3.90 -5.83 15.04
CA ILE A 21 4.16 -4.64 14.23
C ILE A 21 3.47 -3.44 14.89
N ASP A 22 4.25 -2.62 15.58
CA ASP A 22 3.77 -1.45 16.31
C ASP A 22 4.36 -0.17 15.71
N VAL A 23 3.64 0.38 14.73
CA VAL A 23 4.01 1.59 13.97
C VAL A 23 2.78 2.46 13.71
N SER A 24 3.03 3.76 13.55
CA SER A 24 2.09 4.78 13.10
C SER A 24 2.46 5.17 11.67
N LEU A 25 1.49 5.14 10.74
CA LEU A 25 1.76 5.23 9.30
C LEU A 25 0.77 6.17 8.61
N TYR A 26 1.28 6.99 7.69
CA TYR A 26 0.43 7.87 6.89
C TYR A 26 -0.58 7.07 6.06
N THR A 27 -1.87 7.25 6.35
CA THR A 27 -2.92 6.42 5.76
C THR A 27 -3.87 7.26 4.93
N ALA A 28 -3.74 7.16 3.61
CA ALA A 28 -4.60 7.87 2.68
C ALA A 28 -6.06 7.40 2.73
N ASN A 29 -7.00 8.30 2.38
CA ASN A 29 -8.39 7.92 2.25
C ASN A 29 -8.60 6.92 1.11
N THR A 30 -9.48 5.95 1.30
CA THR A 30 -9.74 4.91 0.28
C THR A 30 -10.53 5.42 -0.94
N TYR A 31 -11.04 6.65 -0.86
CA TYR A 31 -11.95 7.27 -1.83
C TYR A 31 -11.40 8.56 -2.45
N GLU A 32 -10.08 8.75 -2.45
CA GLU A 32 -9.46 9.85 -3.19
C GLU A 32 -9.85 9.81 -4.68
N ASP A 33 -9.76 10.99 -5.29
CA ASP A 33 -10.06 11.19 -6.71
C ASP A 33 -9.21 10.28 -7.60
N ILE A 34 -9.76 9.91 -8.75
CA ILE A 34 -9.10 8.98 -9.68
C ILE A 34 -7.73 9.50 -10.15
N GLU A 35 -7.56 10.82 -10.22
CA GLU A 35 -6.29 11.47 -10.56
C GLU A 35 -5.22 11.31 -9.47
N CYS A 36 -5.62 11.12 -8.21
CA CYS A 36 -4.72 10.95 -7.06
C CYS A 36 -4.42 9.50 -6.72
N GLN A 37 -4.97 8.55 -7.47
CA GLN A 37 -4.85 7.13 -7.18
C GLN A 37 -3.41 6.61 -7.22
N GLU A 38 -2.60 7.07 -8.17
CA GLU A 38 -1.21 6.65 -8.27
C GLU A 38 -0.37 7.24 -7.11
N PRO A 39 -0.46 8.54 -6.80
CA PRO A 39 0.12 9.10 -5.57
C PRO A 39 -0.30 8.36 -4.30
N VAL A 40 -1.59 8.06 -4.13
CA VAL A 40 -2.11 7.29 -2.98
C VAL A 40 -1.44 5.92 -2.90
N MET A 41 -1.38 5.19 -4.02
CA MET A 41 -0.72 3.90 -4.08
C MET A 41 0.77 4.02 -3.72
N ARG A 42 1.48 5.05 -4.20
CA ARG A 42 2.87 5.29 -3.81
C ARG A 42 3.02 5.50 -2.30
N CYS A 43 2.15 6.30 -1.68
CA CYS A 43 2.20 6.53 -0.23
C CYS A 43 2.09 5.21 0.55
N PHE A 44 1.11 4.35 0.23
CA PHE A 44 0.99 3.04 0.88
C PHE A 44 2.26 2.17 0.73
N PHE A 45 2.94 2.20 -0.42
CA PHE A 45 4.18 1.43 -0.60
C PHE A 45 5.41 2.07 0.06
N LEU A 46 5.45 3.40 0.20
CA LEU A 46 6.46 4.10 0.99
C LEU A 46 6.31 3.74 2.47
N GLU A 47 5.08 3.79 3.01
CA GLU A 47 4.80 3.38 4.38
C GLU A 47 5.04 1.88 4.61
N MET A 48 4.81 1.02 3.62
CA MET A 48 5.19 -0.40 3.69
C MET A 48 6.71 -0.60 3.87
N LYS A 49 7.53 0.33 3.36
CA LYS A 49 8.99 0.31 3.59
C LYS A 49 9.33 0.60 5.06
N VAL A 50 8.54 1.45 5.73
CA VAL A 50 8.67 1.72 7.17
C VAL A 50 8.38 0.44 7.97
N ILE A 51 7.29 -0.27 7.65
CA ILE A 51 6.98 -1.58 8.26
C ILE A 51 8.13 -2.58 8.03
N LEU A 52 8.67 -2.64 6.81
CA LEU A 52 9.79 -3.54 6.51
C LEU A 52 11.02 -3.22 7.35
N HIS A 53 11.36 -1.94 7.51
CA HIS A 53 12.48 -1.49 8.34
C HIS A 53 12.26 -1.85 9.81
N GLU A 54 11.06 -1.62 10.33
CA GLU A 54 10.69 -2.00 11.68
C GLU A 54 10.89 -3.51 11.90
N CYS A 55 10.45 -4.34 10.94
CA CYS A 55 10.62 -5.78 11.03
C CYS A 55 12.06 -6.26 10.85
N ASP A 56 12.92 -5.48 10.19
CA ASP A 56 14.36 -5.75 10.18
C ASP A 56 14.96 -5.61 11.59
N ILE A 57 14.47 -4.65 12.39
CA ILE A 57 14.92 -4.36 13.76
C ILE A 57 14.27 -5.32 14.77
N LYS A 58 12.93 -5.30 14.86
CA LYS A 58 12.15 -6.04 15.87
C LYS A 58 11.96 -7.52 15.57
N LYS A 59 12.37 -7.98 14.38
CA LYS A 59 12.25 -9.39 13.93
C LYS A 59 10.81 -9.89 13.91
N CYS A 60 9.90 -9.14 13.28
CA CYS A 60 8.51 -9.58 13.12
C CYS A 60 8.41 -10.96 12.45
N SER A 61 7.48 -11.77 12.93
CA SER A 61 7.07 -13.09 12.44
C SER A 61 6.71 -13.09 10.95
N ARG A 62 6.08 -12.02 10.46
CA ARG A 62 5.58 -11.89 9.07
C ARG A 62 6.46 -11.06 8.14
N LYS A 63 7.72 -10.83 8.50
CA LYS A 63 8.67 -10.03 7.72
C LYS A 63 8.79 -10.45 6.25
N HIS A 64 8.73 -11.75 5.96
CA HIS A 64 8.80 -12.25 4.59
C HIS A 64 7.63 -11.76 3.74
N ASP A 65 6.42 -11.79 4.29
CA ASP A 65 5.19 -11.37 3.62
C ASP A 65 5.20 -9.85 3.41
N VAL A 66 5.65 -9.06 4.41
CA VAL A 66 5.90 -7.61 4.29
C VAL A 66 6.87 -7.29 3.15
N ARG A 67 7.99 -8.03 3.06
CA ARG A 67 8.97 -7.86 1.98
C ARG A 67 8.37 -8.17 0.61
N ASN A 68 7.54 -9.20 0.50
CA ASN A 68 6.90 -9.57 -0.75
C ASN A 68 5.95 -8.48 -1.24
N ILE A 69 5.15 -7.90 -0.34
CA ILE A 69 4.28 -6.76 -0.67
C ILE A 69 5.11 -5.65 -1.29
N TRP A 70 6.16 -5.19 -0.58
CA TRP A 70 7.00 -4.10 -1.04
C TRP A 70 7.68 -4.40 -2.39
N LYS A 71 8.25 -5.60 -2.55
CA LYS A 71 8.94 -6.02 -3.78
C LYS A 71 7.96 -6.13 -4.96
N ASN A 72 6.84 -6.83 -4.77
CA ASN A 72 5.87 -7.07 -5.83
C ASN A 72 5.19 -5.76 -6.25
N GLY A 73 4.94 -4.85 -5.31
CA GLY A 73 4.36 -3.56 -5.65
C GLY A 73 5.29 -2.65 -6.45
N ASN A 74 6.56 -2.55 -6.03
CA ASN A 74 7.56 -1.77 -6.78
C ASN A 74 7.80 -2.32 -8.19
N ALA A 75 7.79 -3.64 -8.36
CA ALA A 75 7.88 -4.26 -9.68
C ALA A 75 6.71 -3.84 -10.59
N ARG A 76 5.51 -3.63 -10.03
CA ARG A 76 4.35 -3.14 -10.81
C ARG A 76 4.50 -1.69 -11.23
N PHE A 77 5.00 -0.81 -10.35
CA PHE A 77 5.24 0.60 -10.71
C PHE A 77 6.25 0.76 -11.85
N ALA A 78 7.29 -0.07 -11.91
CA ALA A 78 8.27 -0.05 -13.00
C ALA A 78 7.64 -0.30 -14.39
N THR A 79 6.49 -0.99 -14.44
CA THR A 79 5.74 -1.29 -15.67
C THR A 79 4.54 -0.37 -15.91
N TYR A 80 4.27 0.55 -14.98
CA TYR A 80 3.11 1.43 -15.02
C TYR A 80 3.48 2.69 -15.83
N GLN A 81 3.06 2.76 -17.10
CA GLN A 81 3.32 3.95 -17.93
C GLN A 81 2.60 5.18 -17.37
N LEU A 82 3.38 6.25 -17.13
CA LEU A 82 2.97 7.49 -16.50
C LEU A 82 2.36 8.46 -17.51
N ASN A 83 1.05 8.71 -17.40
CA ASN A 83 0.51 10.02 -17.72
C ASN A 83 0.52 10.84 -16.42
N SER A 84 1.70 11.23 -15.96
CA SER A 84 1.85 12.18 -14.86
C SER A 84 1.45 13.57 -15.35
N THR A 85 0.15 13.82 -15.45
CA THR A 85 -0.36 15.19 -15.44
C THR A 85 -0.10 15.73 -14.05
N THR A 86 0.88 16.63 -13.95
CA THR A 86 1.29 17.40 -12.76
C THR A 86 0.22 17.44 -11.66
N ALA A 87 0.44 16.63 -10.62
CA ALA A 87 -0.44 16.39 -9.47
C ALA A 87 -0.53 17.59 -8.51
N LYS A 88 -0.77 18.81 -9.02
CA LYS A 88 -0.86 20.03 -8.19
C LYS A 88 -2.03 20.03 -7.18
N LYS A 89 -2.87 18.99 -7.14
CA LYS A 89 -4.07 18.90 -6.29
C LYS A 89 -4.11 17.69 -5.35
N CYS A 90 -3.19 16.73 -5.47
CA CYS A 90 -3.19 15.56 -4.60
C CYS A 90 -2.38 15.88 -3.34
N LYS A 91 -2.83 15.37 -2.20
CA LYS A 91 -2.08 15.47 -0.94
C LYS A 91 -0.75 14.73 -1.05
N GLU A 92 0.28 15.31 -0.47
CA GLU A 92 1.51 14.58 -0.14
C GLU A 92 1.23 13.53 0.95
N CYS A 93 2.10 12.53 1.09
CA CYS A 93 1.86 11.42 2.01
C CYS A 93 1.73 11.90 3.46
N GLU A 94 2.57 12.84 3.86
CA GLU A 94 2.67 13.42 5.20
C GLU A 94 1.45 14.29 5.56
N GLU A 95 0.59 14.63 4.60
CA GLU A 95 -0.68 15.36 4.85
C GLU A 95 -1.84 14.43 5.21
N TYR A 96 -1.65 13.10 5.14
CA TYR A 96 -2.62 12.13 5.61
C TYR A 96 -2.52 11.90 7.12
N GLU A 97 -3.63 11.45 7.71
CA GLU A 97 -3.65 11.07 9.11
C GLU A 97 -2.76 9.84 9.33
N GLU A 98 -1.95 9.86 10.37
CA GLU A 98 -1.24 8.66 10.80
C GLU A 98 -2.20 7.71 11.53
N LYS A 99 -2.17 6.43 11.17
CA LYS A 99 -2.97 5.39 11.81
C LYS A 99 -2.08 4.23 12.24
N ASN A 100 -2.58 3.41 13.16
CA ASN A 100 -1.89 2.19 13.54
C ASN A 100 -1.83 1.20 12.36
N PHE A 101 -0.94 0.21 12.50
CA PHE A 101 -0.74 -0.87 11.53
C PHE A 101 -2.05 -1.53 11.06
N THR A 102 -2.97 -1.85 11.97
CA THR A 102 -4.22 -2.54 11.64
C THR A 102 -5.08 -1.70 10.70
N GLU A 103 -5.30 -0.43 11.04
CA GLU A 103 -6.09 0.49 10.23
C GLU A 103 -5.43 0.81 8.88
N PHE A 104 -4.10 0.93 8.88
CA PHE A 104 -3.30 1.10 7.67
C PHE A 104 -3.49 -0.08 6.71
N ILE A 105 -3.33 -1.33 7.16
CA ILE A 105 -3.49 -2.52 6.31
C ILE A 105 -4.92 -2.66 5.81
N GLN A 106 -5.93 -2.40 6.65
CA GLN A 106 -7.33 -2.42 6.23
C GLN A 106 -7.61 -1.41 5.11
N SER A 107 -7.03 -0.21 5.21
CA SER A 107 -7.15 0.83 4.18
C SER A 107 -6.41 0.42 2.90
N PHE A 108 -5.21 -0.14 3.02
CA PHE A 108 -4.43 -0.60 1.88
C PHE A 108 -5.13 -1.72 1.11
N VAL A 109 -5.71 -2.70 1.81
CA VAL A 109 -6.53 -3.77 1.21
C VAL A 109 -7.67 -3.18 0.38
N LYS A 110 -8.40 -2.20 0.92
CA LYS A 110 -9.51 -1.54 0.19
C LYS A 110 -9.04 -0.84 -1.07
N VAL A 111 -7.91 -0.15 -1.03
CA VAL A 111 -7.32 0.51 -2.21
C VAL A 111 -6.92 -0.52 -3.26
N ILE A 112 -6.22 -1.59 -2.88
CA ILE A 112 -5.83 -2.66 -3.82
C ILE A 112 -7.04 -3.37 -4.43
N GLN A 113 -8.09 -3.63 -3.64
CA GLN A 113 -9.33 -4.21 -4.16
C GLN A 113 -10.01 -3.30 -5.17
N ARG A 114 -9.99 -1.98 -4.97
CA ARG A 114 -10.50 -1.00 -5.96
C ARG A 114 -9.70 -1.07 -7.25
N GLU A 115 -8.37 -1.19 -7.17
CA GLU A 115 -7.52 -1.39 -8.35
C GLU A 115 -7.87 -2.65 -9.12
N CYS A 116 -8.14 -3.75 -8.41
CA CYS A 116 -8.54 -5.00 -9.03
C CYS A 116 -9.88 -4.92 -9.75
N LYS A 117 -10.85 -4.17 -9.20
CA LYS A 117 -12.19 -4.02 -9.79
C LYS A 117 -12.20 -3.18 -11.07
N LYS A 118 -11.28 -2.21 -11.22
CA LYS A 118 -11.19 -1.38 -12.43
C LYS A 118 -10.90 -2.14 -13.72
N TYR A 119 -10.32 -3.34 -13.63
CA TYR A 119 -9.98 -4.18 -14.78
C TYR A 119 -10.93 -5.38 -14.95
N ALA A 120 -12.11 -5.34 -14.31
CA ALA A 120 -13.10 -6.41 -14.37
C ALA A 120 -14.13 -6.25 -15.51
N ASN A 121 -14.13 -5.13 -16.23
CA ASN A 121 -15.01 -4.84 -17.37
C ASN A 121 -14.22 -4.81 -18.68
#